data_AF-A0A443SMB9-F1
#
_entry.id   AF-A0A443SMB9-F1
#
_cell.length_a   1.000
_cell.length_b   1.000
_cell.length_c   1.000
_cell.angle_alpha   90.00
_cell.angle_beta   90.00
_cell.angle_gamma   90.00
#
_symmetry.space_group_name_H-M   'P 1'
#
loop_
_entity.id
_entity.type
_entity.pdbx_description
1 polymer ?
#
loop_
_entity_poly.entity_id
_entity_poly.type
_entity_poly.pdbx_seq_one_letter_code
_entity_poly.pdbx_strand_id
1 'polypeptide(L)'
;MLNSAGISCHYYCLLFACGLRQGGEDEEGILGFLVDDIRTEARRGNRLNCRFCKKKGATSACAIPQCQVKFHIPCGLKNNILNQFFGNFNSFCPSHRPVQNIPLKFRSTNTDCSICYESISPTYPFYKELWTPCCKKWLHKDCIQKQAYSAGQFYFKCPLCNNEPLFKSEMRQFGIYAPEKLVR
;
A
#
# COMPACT_ATOMS: atom_id res chain seq x y z
N MET A 1 7.69 -3.43 16.23
CA MET A 1 7.77 -2.00 16.62
C MET A 1 9.23 -1.61 16.68
N LEU A 2 9.57 -0.38 16.31
CA LEU A 2 10.93 0.16 16.37
C LEU A 2 11.02 1.11 17.57
N ASN A 3 12.16 1.07 18.25
CA ASN A 3 12.40 1.83 19.47
C ASN A 3 13.73 2.56 19.37
N SER A 4 13.74 3.86 19.69
CA SER A 4 14.97 4.66 19.83
C SER A 4 14.69 5.89 20.70
N ALA A 5 15.61 6.21 21.61
CA ALA A 5 15.56 7.40 22.47
C ALA A 5 14.18 7.66 23.16
N GLY A 6 13.55 6.60 23.67
CA GLY A 6 12.25 6.67 24.36
C GLY A 6 11.02 6.80 23.46
N ILE A 7 11.19 6.71 22.13
CA ILE A 7 10.10 6.70 21.15
C ILE A 7 9.86 5.28 20.68
N SER A 8 8.58 4.87 20.65
CA SER A 8 8.15 3.62 20.03
C SER A 8 7.18 3.90 18.89
N CYS A 9 7.43 3.32 17.73
CA CYS A 9 6.59 3.51 16.55
C CYS A 9 6.59 2.27 15.64
N HIS A 10 5.60 2.19 14.75
CA HIS A 10 5.60 1.20 13.67
C HIS A 10 6.37 1.77 12.49
N TYR A 11 7.22 0.95 11.85
CA TYR A 11 8.02 1.37 10.70
C TYR A 11 7.18 1.99 9.58
N TYR A 12 6.11 1.31 9.16
CA TYR A 12 5.21 1.84 8.13
C TYR A 12 4.45 3.10 8.55
N CYS A 13 4.25 3.34 9.85
CA CYS A 13 3.68 4.63 10.27
C CYS A 13 4.65 5.79 10.02
N LEU A 14 5.96 5.56 10.07
CA LEU A 14 6.96 6.57 9.73
C LEU A 14 7.01 6.79 8.22
N LEU A 15 7.13 5.70 7.44
CA LEU A 15 7.21 5.76 5.97
C LEU A 15 6.02 6.50 5.33
N PHE A 16 4.82 6.29 5.86
CA PHE A 16 3.60 6.92 5.32
C PHE A 16 3.21 8.22 6.05
N ALA A 17 4.04 8.78 6.93
CA ALA A 17 3.75 10.05 7.59
C ALA A 17 4.06 11.22 6.63
N CYS A 18 3.05 12.03 6.30
CA CYS A 18 3.21 13.03 5.23
C CYS A 18 4.07 14.23 5.61
N GLY A 19 4.33 14.46 6.90
CA GLY A 19 5.22 15.53 7.37
C GLY A 19 6.61 15.04 7.76
N LEU A 20 6.93 13.76 7.51
CA LEU A 20 8.21 13.17 7.89
C LEU A 20 9.06 12.89 6.65
N ARG A 21 10.35 13.22 6.73
CA ARG A 21 11.34 12.91 5.69
C ARG A 21 12.42 12.02 6.32
N GLN A 22 12.83 11.00 5.58
CA GLN A 22 14.04 10.23 5.91
C GLN A 22 15.23 11.06 5.44
N GLY A 23 15.96 11.65 6.39
CA GLY A 23 17.01 12.63 6.11
C GLY A 23 18.36 12.30 6.74
N GLY A 24 18.43 11.28 7.59
CA GLY A 24 19.68 10.74 8.11
C GLY A 24 20.11 9.47 7.38
N GLU A 25 21.29 8.97 7.75
CA GLU A 25 21.82 7.68 7.28
C GLU A 25 21.09 6.50 7.92
N ASP A 26 21.22 5.30 7.35
CA ASP A 26 20.48 4.10 7.80
C ASP A 26 20.72 3.77 9.28
N GLU A 27 21.92 4.07 9.81
CA GLU A 27 22.30 3.87 11.22
C GLU A 27 21.79 4.96 12.17
N GLU A 28 21.28 6.08 11.64
CA GLU A 28 20.85 7.21 12.45
C GLU A 28 19.37 7.12 12.83
N GLY A 29 19.08 7.48 14.09
CA GLY A 29 17.70 7.56 14.60
C GLY A 29 16.95 6.23 14.53
N ILE A 30 15.90 6.18 13.73
CA ILE A 30 15.15 4.95 13.42
C ILE A 30 15.22 4.74 11.90
N LEU A 31 16.22 3.98 11.42
CA LEU A 31 16.39 3.71 9.98
C LEU A 31 16.43 5.01 9.16
N GLY A 32 17.28 5.98 9.51
CA GLY A 32 17.39 7.27 8.84
C GLY A 32 16.28 8.29 9.16
N PHE A 33 15.31 7.94 9.99
CA PHE A 33 14.36 8.90 10.57
C PHE A 33 14.94 9.51 11.85
N LEU A 34 15.30 10.79 11.79
CA LEU A 34 15.85 11.51 12.92
C LEU A 34 14.80 11.65 14.04
N VAL A 35 15.25 11.42 15.28
CA VAL A 35 14.37 11.39 16.47
C VAL A 35 13.60 12.70 16.63
N ASP A 36 14.23 13.84 16.36
CA ASP A 36 13.60 15.15 16.51
C ASP A 36 12.56 15.45 15.42
N ASP A 37 12.75 14.93 14.21
CA ASP A 37 11.74 14.98 13.15
C ASP A 37 10.53 14.12 13.51
N ILE A 38 10.75 12.93 14.08
CA ILE A 38 9.67 12.06 14.58
C ILE A 38 8.88 12.76 15.68
N ARG A 39 9.56 13.44 16.63
CA ARG A 39 8.88 14.21 17.69
C ARG A 39 8.07 15.37 17.12
N THR A 40 8.62 16.08 16.14
CA THR A 40 7.94 17.19 15.46
C THR A 40 6.69 16.69 14.73
N GLU A 41 6.80 15.58 14.00
CA GLU A 41 5.69 14.96 13.29
C GLU A 41 4.62 14.43 14.25
N ALA A 42 5.01 13.85 15.39
CA ALA A 42 4.08 13.43 16.43
C ALA A 42 3.27 14.61 17.01
N ARG A 43 3.94 15.75 17.29
CA ARG A 43 3.27 16.98 17.73
C ARG A 43 2.29 17.52 16.69
N ARG A 44 2.64 17.46 15.40
CA ARG A 44 1.73 17.80 14.29
C ARG A 44 0.55 16.84 14.25
N GLY A 45 0.81 15.53 14.29
CA GLY A 45 -0.18 14.45 14.28
C GLY A 45 -1.22 14.58 15.39
N ASN A 46 -0.84 15.03 16.58
CA ASN A 46 -1.75 15.29 17.70
C ASN A 46 -2.82 16.37 17.43
N ARG A 47 -2.67 17.15 16.35
CA ARG A 47 -3.66 18.14 15.90
C ARG A 47 -4.55 17.60 14.77
N LEU A 48 -4.26 16.41 14.25
CA LEU A 48 -4.92 15.82 13.09
C LEU A 48 -5.85 14.69 13.50
N ASN A 49 -7.11 14.78 13.07
CA ASN A 49 -8.10 13.76 13.33
C ASN A 49 -8.18 12.77 12.17
N CYS A 50 -8.23 11.48 12.49
CA CYS A 50 -8.46 10.42 11.52
C CYS A 50 -9.87 10.53 10.92
N ARG A 51 -9.97 10.47 9.59
CA ARG A 51 -11.26 10.47 8.88
C ARG A 51 -12.19 9.35 9.34
N PHE A 52 -11.62 8.20 9.69
CA PHE A 52 -12.36 6.98 10.01
C PHE A 52 -12.71 6.87 11.50
N CYS A 53 -11.71 6.82 12.38
CA CYS A 53 -11.95 6.61 13.82
C CYS A 53 -12.14 7.91 14.62
N LYS A 54 -11.96 9.08 13.99
CA LYS A 54 -12.08 10.43 14.58
C LYS A 54 -11.07 10.77 15.70
N LYS A 55 -10.21 9.84 16.08
CA LYS A 55 -9.13 10.06 17.07
C LYS A 55 -7.96 10.84 16.46
N LYS A 56 -7.21 11.54 17.33
CA LYS A 56 -5.99 12.28 17.00
C LYS A 56 -4.83 11.37 16.58
N GLY A 57 -3.77 11.93 16.00
CA GLY A 57 -2.54 11.21 15.62
C GLY A 57 -2.52 10.70 14.17
N ALA A 58 -3.41 11.19 13.31
CA ALA A 58 -3.53 10.74 11.91
C ALA A 58 -2.51 11.47 11.01
N THR A 59 -1.29 10.96 10.95
CA THR A 59 -0.16 11.56 10.21
C THR A 59 -0.10 11.18 8.73
N SER A 60 -0.76 10.09 8.32
CA SER A 60 -0.87 9.70 6.91
C SER A 60 -2.04 10.41 6.23
N ALA A 61 -1.90 10.71 4.95
CA ALA A 61 -2.87 11.46 4.19
C ALA A 61 -2.96 10.98 2.74
N CYS A 62 -4.06 11.34 2.07
CA CYS A 62 -4.17 11.16 0.63
C CYS A 62 -3.14 12.05 -0.09
N ALA A 63 -2.43 11.49 -1.08
CA ALA A 63 -1.37 12.16 -1.83
C ALA A 63 -1.88 13.29 -2.76
N ILE A 64 -3.18 13.33 -3.01
CA ILE A 64 -3.82 14.42 -3.78
C ILE A 64 -3.82 15.71 -2.95
N PRO A 65 -3.15 16.80 -3.40
CA PRO A 65 -2.92 18.01 -2.57
C PRO A 65 -4.19 18.66 -2.00
N GLN A 66 -5.28 18.68 -2.78
CA GLN A 66 -6.56 19.25 -2.37
C GLN A 66 -7.37 18.33 -1.43
N CYS A 67 -6.96 17.07 -1.26
CA CYS A 67 -7.69 16.09 -0.46
C CYS A 67 -7.39 16.25 1.03
N GLN A 68 -8.43 16.46 1.83
CA GLN A 68 -8.30 16.62 3.29
C GLN A 68 -8.38 15.29 4.07
N VAL A 69 -8.36 14.15 3.37
CA VAL A 69 -8.47 12.83 4.02
C VAL A 69 -7.14 12.48 4.68
N LYS A 70 -7.16 12.48 6.02
CA LYS A 70 -6.06 12.05 6.91
C LYS A 70 -6.49 10.81 7.68
N PHE A 71 -5.58 9.90 7.94
CA PHE A 71 -5.89 8.63 8.61
C PHE A 71 -4.68 8.04 9.32
N HIS A 72 -4.93 7.14 10.27
CA HIS A 72 -3.91 6.20 10.74
C HIS A 72 -3.76 5.08 9.71
N ILE A 73 -2.55 4.56 9.49
CA ILE A 73 -2.34 3.45 8.55
C ILE A 73 -3.26 2.24 8.80
N PRO A 74 -3.40 1.73 10.05
CA PRO A 74 -4.33 0.64 10.32
C PRO A 74 -5.79 0.98 10.01
N CYS A 75 -6.22 2.22 10.24
CA CYS A 75 -7.55 2.67 9.86
C CYS A 75 -7.70 2.72 8.34
N GLY A 76 -6.67 3.17 7.63
CA GLY A 76 -6.67 3.23 6.18
C GLY A 76 -6.82 1.86 5.54
N LEU A 77 -6.06 0.85 6.02
CA LEU A 77 -6.15 -0.53 5.55
C LEU A 77 -7.56 -1.10 5.68
N LYS A 78 -8.21 -0.89 6.85
CA LYS A 78 -9.60 -1.32 7.08
C LYS A 78 -10.64 -0.61 6.20
N ASN A 79 -10.29 0.55 5.65
CA ASN A 79 -11.18 1.40 4.86
C ASN A 79 -10.74 1.53 3.40
N ASN A 80 -10.01 0.53 2.89
CA ASN A 80 -9.61 0.43 1.48
C ASN A 80 -8.78 1.62 0.95
N ILE A 81 -7.97 2.26 1.80
CA ILE A 81 -6.89 3.13 1.36
C ILE A 81 -5.92 2.30 0.51
N LEU A 82 -5.54 2.83 -0.65
CA LEU A 82 -4.46 2.27 -1.44
C LEU A 82 -3.14 2.87 -0.97
N ASN A 83 -2.18 2.03 -0.59
CA ASN A 83 -0.83 2.44 -0.19
C ASN A 83 0.16 1.93 -1.23
N GLN A 84 1.03 2.80 -1.72
CA GLN A 84 2.13 2.47 -2.61
C GLN A 84 3.40 2.32 -1.79
N PHE A 85 4.05 1.16 -1.86
CA PHE A 85 5.23 0.83 -1.04
C PHE A 85 6.54 1.10 -1.80
N PHE A 86 6.59 2.18 -2.56
CA PHE A 86 7.73 2.59 -3.38
C PHE A 86 7.77 4.10 -3.52
N GLY A 87 8.93 4.64 -3.89
CA GLY A 87 9.14 6.07 -4.05
C GLY A 87 8.80 6.82 -2.75
N ASN A 88 7.90 7.79 -2.84
CA ASN A 88 7.49 8.65 -1.70
C ASN A 88 6.42 8.03 -0.79
N PHE A 89 6.19 6.71 -0.89
CA PHE A 89 5.18 6.01 -0.08
C PHE A 89 3.79 6.66 -0.13
N ASN A 90 3.28 6.92 -1.34
CA ASN A 90 2.01 7.62 -1.52
C ASN A 90 0.82 6.76 -1.05
N SER A 91 -0.17 7.41 -0.44
CA SER A 91 -1.46 6.79 -0.13
C SER A 91 -2.61 7.51 -0.82
N PHE A 92 -3.66 6.79 -1.20
CA PHE A 92 -4.82 7.35 -1.88
C PHE A 92 -6.12 6.92 -1.23
N CYS A 93 -7.02 7.88 -0.99
CA CYS A 93 -8.33 7.59 -0.45
C CYS A 93 -9.25 6.90 -1.49
N PRO A 94 -10.38 6.29 -1.09
CA PRO A 94 -11.24 5.58 -2.04
C PRO A 94 -11.74 6.45 -3.20
N SER A 95 -11.85 7.76 -3.00
CA SER A 95 -12.24 8.74 -4.04
C SER A 95 -11.11 9.12 -5.00
N HIS A 96 -9.85 8.88 -4.63
CA HIS A 96 -8.67 9.34 -5.38
C HIS A 96 -7.69 8.22 -5.74
N ARG A 97 -7.98 6.98 -5.34
CA ARG A 97 -7.12 5.86 -5.70
C ARG A 97 -7.14 5.63 -7.21
N PRO A 98 -6.00 5.27 -7.81
CA PRO A 98 -5.97 4.90 -9.21
C PRO A 98 -6.85 3.66 -9.46
N VAL A 99 -7.34 3.54 -10.69
CA VAL A 99 -8.04 2.36 -11.20
C VAL A 99 -7.27 1.86 -12.42
N GLN A 100 -7.18 0.54 -12.59
CA GLN A 100 -6.46 -0.06 -13.71
C GLN A 100 -7.12 0.32 -15.05
N ASN A 101 -6.30 0.58 -16.06
CA ASN A 101 -6.79 0.84 -17.40
C ASN A 101 -7.12 -0.50 -18.11
N ILE A 102 -8.33 -0.99 -17.88
CA ILE A 102 -8.79 -2.30 -18.38
C ILE A 102 -9.65 -2.09 -19.62
N PRO A 103 -9.41 -2.81 -20.74
CA PRO A 103 -10.29 -2.77 -21.91
C PRO A 103 -11.71 -3.20 -21.56
N LEU A 104 -12.73 -2.48 -22.06
CA LEU A 104 -14.14 -2.67 -21.71
C LEU A 104 -14.61 -4.13 -21.78
N LYS A 105 -14.16 -4.88 -22.80
CA LYS A 105 -14.48 -6.30 -23.00
C LYS A 105 -14.05 -7.24 -21.86
N PHE A 106 -13.15 -6.81 -20.98
CA PHE A 106 -12.67 -7.60 -19.84
C PHE A 106 -13.23 -7.12 -18.50
N ARG A 107 -14.00 -6.02 -18.46
CA ARG A 107 -14.45 -5.42 -17.19
C ARG A 107 -15.56 -6.19 -16.48
N SER A 108 -16.34 -6.99 -17.22
CA SER A 108 -17.53 -7.69 -16.71
C SER A 108 -17.48 -9.19 -16.98
N THR A 109 -16.29 -9.74 -17.23
CA THR A 109 -16.12 -11.17 -17.45
C THR A 109 -15.98 -11.87 -16.11
N ASN A 110 -17.07 -12.49 -15.63
CA ASN A 110 -16.98 -13.43 -14.52
C ASN A 110 -15.99 -14.54 -14.89
N THR A 111 -15.12 -14.87 -13.95
CA THR A 111 -14.04 -15.83 -14.14
C THR A 111 -13.61 -16.36 -12.79
N ASP A 112 -12.77 -17.38 -12.76
CA ASP A 112 -12.23 -17.90 -11.50
C ASP A 112 -10.81 -17.42 -11.29
N CYS A 113 -10.49 -17.10 -10.04
CA CYS A 113 -9.15 -16.74 -9.63
C CYS A 113 -8.22 -17.94 -9.83
N SER A 114 -7.20 -17.81 -10.65
CA SER A 114 -6.28 -18.94 -10.92
C SER A 114 -5.33 -19.28 -9.76
N ILE A 115 -5.41 -18.56 -8.63
CA ILE A 115 -4.64 -18.86 -7.41
C ILE A 115 -5.47 -19.66 -6.40
N CYS A 116 -6.70 -19.23 -6.09
CA CYS A 116 -7.56 -19.91 -5.10
C CYS A 116 -8.72 -20.72 -5.71
N TYR A 117 -8.92 -20.63 -7.02
CA TYR A 117 -10.02 -21.27 -7.76
C TYR A 117 -11.43 -20.81 -7.36
N GLU A 118 -11.55 -19.74 -6.56
CA GLU A 118 -12.83 -19.12 -6.24
C GLU A 118 -13.24 -18.10 -7.32
N SER A 119 -14.54 -17.93 -7.49
CA SER A 119 -15.08 -17.01 -8.49
C SER A 119 -14.75 -15.54 -8.21
N ILE A 120 -14.56 -14.83 -9.30
CA ILE A 120 -14.35 -13.40 -9.38
C ILE A 120 -15.50 -12.79 -10.17
N SER A 121 -16.15 -11.79 -9.56
CA SER A 121 -17.12 -10.91 -10.20
C SER A 121 -16.59 -9.48 -10.13
N PRO A 122 -15.78 -9.03 -11.10
CA PRO A 122 -15.12 -7.73 -11.04
C PRO A 122 -16.18 -6.63 -11.01
N THR A 123 -16.17 -5.82 -9.94
CA THR A 123 -17.12 -4.72 -9.78
C THR A 123 -16.36 -3.41 -9.74
N TYR A 124 -16.70 -2.46 -10.63
CA TYR A 124 -16.09 -1.15 -10.64
C TYR A 124 -16.23 -0.49 -9.25
N PRO A 125 -15.17 0.10 -8.67
CA PRO A 125 -13.88 0.45 -9.28
C PRO A 125 -12.75 -0.59 -9.13
N PHE A 126 -13.07 -1.88 -8.99
CA PHE A 126 -12.13 -3.02 -8.99
C PHE A 126 -11.06 -2.95 -7.90
N TYR A 127 -11.48 -2.96 -6.64
CA TYR A 127 -10.54 -2.82 -5.52
C TYR A 127 -10.22 -4.11 -4.77
N LYS A 128 -11.03 -5.15 -4.98
CA LYS A 128 -10.81 -6.49 -4.43
C LYS A 128 -10.15 -7.40 -5.46
N GLU A 129 -10.14 -7.00 -6.71
CA GLU A 129 -9.62 -7.73 -7.86
C GLU A 129 -8.60 -6.87 -8.59
N LEU A 130 -7.55 -7.50 -9.13
CA LEU A 130 -6.60 -6.87 -10.03
C LEU A 130 -6.52 -7.63 -11.33
N TRP A 131 -6.43 -6.88 -12.42
CA TRP A 131 -6.25 -7.37 -13.78
C TRP A 131 -4.77 -7.51 -14.12
N THR A 132 -4.41 -8.60 -14.78
CA THR A 132 -3.03 -8.88 -15.18
C THR A 132 -2.78 -8.41 -16.62
N PRO A 133 -2.01 -7.32 -16.86
CA PRO A 133 -1.83 -6.80 -18.21
C PRO A 133 -1.09 -7.77 -19.14
N CYS A 134 -0.26 -8.65 -18.58
CA CYS A 134 0.56 -9.61 -19.32
C CYS A 134 -0.24 -10.78 -19.90
N CYS A 135 -1.30 -11.26 -19.24
CA CYS A 135 -2.08 -12.42 -19.68
C CYS A 135 -3.60 -12.21 -19.66
N LYS A 136 -4.05 -11.00 -19.33
CA LYS A 136 -5.44 -10.52 -19.43
C LYS A 136 -6.40 -11.34 -18.55
N LYS A 137 -5.98 -11.67 -17.34
CA LYS A 137 -6.75 -12.45 -16.35
C LYS A 137 -7.05 -11.61 -15.11
N TRP A 138 -8.10 -11.98 -14.40
CA TRP A 138 -8.43 -11.41 -13.11
C TRP A 138 -7.90 -12.29 -11.99
N LEU A 139 -7.41 -11.67 -10.93
CA LEU A 139 -7.00 -12.34 -9.70
C LEU A 139 -7.51 -11.53 -8.51
N HIS A 140 -7.87 -12.19 -7.41
CA HIS A 140 -8.16 -11.45 -6.17
C HIS A 140 -6.90 -10.74 -5.69
N LYS A 141 -7.05 -9.49 -5.28
CA LYS A 141 -5.98 -8.67 -4.72
C LYS A 141 -5.33 -9.37 -3.51
N ASP A 142 -6.14 -10.00 -2.66
CA ASP A 142 -5.65 -10.73 -1.49
C ASP A 142 -4.83 -11.97 -1.87
N CYS A 143 -5.20 -12.67 -2.95
CA CYS A 143 -4.43 -13.80 -3.46
C CYS A 143 -3.06 -13.35 -3.98
N ILE A 144 -3.02 -12.26 -4.74
CA ILE A 144 -1.77 -11.67 -5.24
C ILE A 144 -0.91 -11.18 -4.06
N GLN A 145 -1.52 -10.56 -3.05
CA GLN A 145 -0.80 -10.07 -1.87
C GLN A 145 -0.16 -11.22 -1.08
N LYS A 146 -0.87 -12.34 -0.88
CA LYS A 146 -0.31 -13.54 -0.25
C LYS A 146 0.85 -14.11 -1.07
N GLN A 147 0.68 -14.21 -2.40
CA GLN A 147 1.74 -14.64 -3.30
C GLN A 147 2.98 -13.74 -3.19
N ALA A 148 2.80 -12.42 -3.17
CA ALA A 148 3.88 -11.45 -3.04
C ALA A 148 4.65 -11.60 -1.72
N TYR A 149 3.92 -11.83 -0.61
CA TYR A 149 4.55 -12.09 0.69
C TYR A 149 5.37 -13.38 0.69
N SER A 150 4.84 -14.47 0.13
CA SER A 150 5.54 -15.76 0.08
C SER A 150 6.74 -15.76 -0.87
N ALA A 151 6.61 -15.12 -2.04
CA ALA A 151 7.68 -15.10 -3.04
C ALA A 151 8.78 -14.06 -2.73
N GLY A 152 8.43 -12.99 -2.01
CA GLY A 152 9.28 -11.82 -1.84
C GLY A 152 9.53 -11.07 -3.15
N GLN A 153 10.22 -9.93 -3.05
CA GLN A 153 10.47 -9.02 -4.17
C GLN A 153 11.19 -9.68 -5.35
N PHE A 154 12.12 -10.60 -5.08
CA PHE A 154 12.95 -11.22 -6.12
C PHE A 154 12.14 -12.18 -7.00
N TYR A 155 11.26 -13.01 -6.41
CA TYR A 155 10.55 -14.06 -7.15
C TYR A 155 9.08 -13.72 -7.48
N PHE A 156 8.60 -12.53 -7.10
CA PHE A 156 7.21 -12.13 -7.31
C PHE A 156 6.87 -11.91 -8.80
N LYS A 157 6.36 -12.91 -9.50
CA LYS A 157 6.01 -12.83 -10.93
C LYS A 157 4.59 -13.30 -11.18
N CYS A 158 4.06 -13.05 -12.38
CA CYS A 158 2.72 -13.52 -12.75
C CYS A 158 2.63 -15.04 -12.57
N PRO A 159 1.67 -15.56 -11.77
CA PRO A 159 1.56 -17.00 -11.52
C PRO A 159 1.13 -17.80 -12.76
N LEU A 160 0.63 -17.12 -13.81
CA LEU A 160 0.06 -17.75 -15.00
C LEU A 160 1.02 -17.83 -16.17
N CYS A 161 1.75 -16.74 -16.46
CA CYS A 161 2.62 -16.64 -17.63
C CYS A 161 4.07 -16.34 -17.28
N ASN A 162 4.43 -16.33 -15.99
CA ASN A 162 5.76 -16.00 -15.49
C ASN A 162 6.30 -14.61 -15.90
N ASN A 163 5.48 -13.75 -16.53
CA ASN A 163 5.90 -12.39 -16.82
C ASN A 163 6.17 -11.66 -15.50
N GLU A 164 7.38 -11.13 -15.40
CA GLU A 164 7.82 -10.37 -14.24
C GLU A 164 7.64 -8.86 -14.43
N PRO A 165 8.18 -8.21 -15.48
CA PRO A 165 8.28 -6.75 -15.49
C PRO A 165 6.92 -6.05 -15.48
N LEU A 166 5.97 -6.49 -16.32
CA LEU A 166 4.63 -5.88 -16.40
C LEU A 166 3.79 -6.23 -15.18
N PHE A 167 3.92 -7.45 -14.68
CA PHE A 167 3.15 -7.89 -13.52
C PHE A 167 3.62 -7.19 -12.24
N LYS A 168 4.93 -7.18 -11.95
CA LYS A 168 5.47 -6.52 -10.76
C LYS A 168 5.13 -5.04 -10.74
N SER A 169 5.34 -4.32 -11.86
CA SER A 169 5.08 -2.88 -11.92
C SER A 169 3.61 -2.54 -11.70
N GLU A 170 2.71 -3.25 -12.38
CA GLU A 170 1.26 -3.06 -12.24
C GLU A 170 0.81 -3.38 -10.80
N MET A 171 1.14 -4.57 -10.28
CA MET A 171 0.69 -4.99 -8.95
C MET A 171 1.18 -4.03 -7.85
N ARG A 172 2.42 -3.53 -7.96
CA ARG A 172 2.98 -2.52 -7.04
C ARG A 172 2.21 -1.20 -7.11
N GLN A 173 1.90 -0.73 -8.32
CA GLN A 173 1.12 0.49 -8.53
C GLN A 173 -0.23 0.44 -7.81
N PHE A 174 -0.84 -0.75 -7.75
CA PHE A 174 -2.15 -0.99 -7.13
C PHE A 174 -2.08 -1.52 -5.69
N GLY A 175 -0.92 -1.34 -5.05
CA GLY A 175 -0.72 -1.48 -3.61
C GLY A 175 -0.43 -2.90 -3.15
N ILE A 176 0.06 -3.77 -4.03
CA ILE A 176 0.66 -5.05 -3.62
C ILE A 176 2.06 -4.79 -3.08
N TYR A 177 2.29 -5.20 -1.84
CA TYR A 177 3.59 -5.14 -1.20
C TYR A 177 4.33 -6.48 -1.35
N ALA A 178 5.55 -6.47 -1.88
CA ALA A 178 6.44 -7.63 -1.92
C ALA A 178 7.67 -7.30 -1.08
N PRO A 179 7.93 -8.01 0.04
CA PRO A 179 9.04 -7.67 0.92
C PRO A 179 10.40 -8.03 0.31
N GLU A 180 11.42 -7.21 0.59
CA GLU A 180 12.80 -7.46 0.17
C GLU A 180 13.46 -8.61 0.94
N LYS A 181 13.16 -8.73 2.24
CA LYS A 181 13.58 -9.84 3.08
C LYS A 181 12.40 -10.78 3.32
N LEU A 182 12.58 -12.08 3.06
CA LEU A 182 11.56 -13.09 3.38
C LEU A 182 11.23 -12.98 4.87
N VAL A 183 9.95 -12.81 5.20
CA VAL A 183 9.47 -12.93 6.58
C VAL A 183 9.59 -14.41 6.92
N ARG A 184 10.68 -14.78 7.61
CA ARG A 184 10.83 -16.09 8.25
C ARG A 184 10.23 -16.05 9.64
#